data_AF-A0A660TFX7-F1
#
_entry.id   AF-A0A660TFX7-F1
#
_cell.length_a   1.000
_cell.length_b   1.000
_cell.length_c   1.000
_cell.angle_alpha   90.00
_cell.angle_beta   90.00
_cell.angle_gamma   90.00
#
_symmetry.space_group_name_H-M   'P 1'
#
loop_
_entity.id
_entity.type
_entity.pdbx_description
1 polymer ?
#
loop_
_entity_poly.entity_id
_entity_poly.type
_entity_poly.pdbx_seq_one_letter_code
_entity_poly.pdbx_strand_id
1 'polypeptide(L)'
;MIFMCFDGQTLSAFLDNELESSKYLIVKEHLQSCSDCQKTIDLLQSVSSQVKLANNQVESFTKETVWTRLSHSTSPGRGLDFWHRAFIISPTLMISLSFLFIAILGASLFFSIFNDSSSFPFSNNADLSFESEKYPLEIPVDNVEKVLAYFNIHDEPLEFYMQLPGPSDFVIQGEPLFLKKTDYVAER
;
A
#
# COMPACT_ATOMS: atom_id res chain seq x y z
N MET A 1 -28.97 -53.58 14.70
CA MET A 1 -27.83 -53.00 13.95
C MET A 1 -26.58 -53.25 14.76
N ILE A 2 -25.54 -53.75 14.11
CA ILE A 2 -24.26 -54.10 14.74
C ILE A 2 -23.64 -52.79 15.24
N PHE A 3 -23.58 -52.60 16.55
CA PHE A 3 -22.85 -51.48 17.18
C PHE A 3 -21.34 -51.75 17.06
N MET A 4 -20.80 -51.59 15.86
CA MET A 4 -19.37 -51.36 15.72
C MET A 4 -19.11 -49.91 16.10
N CYS A 5 -18.32 -49.71 17.15
CA CYS A 5 -17.85 -48.39 17.56
C CYS A 5 -16.80 -47.89 16.56
N PHE A 6 -16.67 -46.57 16.46
CA PHE A 6 -15.57 -45.96 15.72
C PHE A 6 -14.25 -46.15 16.48
N ASP A 7 -13.16 -46.25 15.73
CA ASP A 7 -11.82 -46.30 16.27
C ASP A 7 -11.42 -44.94 16.88
N GLY A 8 -10.43 -44.97 17.79
CA GLY A 8 -9.98 -43.77 18.48
C GLY A 8 -9.40 -42.69 17.55
N GLN A 9 -8.83 -43.07 16.40
CA GLN A 9 -8.27 -42.12 15.46
C GLN A 9 -9.38 -41.33 14.74
N THR A 10 -10.46 -42.00 14.32
CA THR A 10 -11.63 -41.34 13.74
C THR A 10 -12.28 -40.37 14.74
N LEU A 11 -12.38 -40.75 16.02
CA LEU A 11 -12.93 -39.87 17.05
C LEU A 11 -12.04 -38.67 17.37
N SER A 12 -10.71 -38.82 17.32
CA SER A 12 -9.77 -37.70 17.44
C SER A 12 -9.90 -36.76 16.24
N ALA A 13 -9.90 -37.29 15.02
CA ALA A 13 -10.05 -36.51 13.79
C ALA A 13 -11.41 -35.76 13.75
N PHE A 14 -12.47 -36.34 14.32
CA PHE A 14 -13.74 -35.66 14.51
C PHE A 14 -13.61 -34.43 15.41
N LEU A 15 -12.88 -34.54 16.52
CA LEU A 15 -12.66 -33.46 17.48
C LEU A 15 -11.84 -32.30 16.89
N ASP A 16 -10.88 -32.63 16.03
CA ASP A 16 -10.01 -31.67 15.34
C ASP A 16 -10.63 -31.09 14.04
N ASN A 17 -11.84 -31.51 13.67
CA ASN A 17 -12.53 -31.18 12.41
C ASN A 17 -11.77 -31.59 11.14
N GLU A 18 -10.98 -32.67 11.20
CA GLU A 18 -10.20 -33.20 10.07
C GLU A 18 -10.96 -34.25 9.23
N LEU A 19 -12.21 -34.56 9.59
CA LEU A 19 -13.04 -35.50 8.83
C LEU A 19 -13.69 -34.86 7.61
N GLU A 20 -13.78 -35.63 6.53
CA GLU A 20 -14.62 -35.31 5.38
C GLU A 20 -16.09 -35.13 5.80
N SER A 21 -16.80 -34.21 5.14
CA SER A 21 -18.18 -33.83 5.50
C SER A 21 -19.16 -35.01 5.57
N SER A 22 -18.99 -36.00 4.69
CA SER A 22 -19.79 -37.24 4.67
C SER A 22 -19.57 -38.09 5.93
N LYS A 23 -18.33 -38.26 6.37
CA LYS A 23 -17.96 -39.04 7.56
C LYS A 23 -18.31 -38.31 8.84
N TYR A 24 -18.17 -36.99 8.85
CA TYR A 24 -18.51 -36.16 10.00
C TYR A 24 -19.97 -36.34 10.43
N LEU A 25 -20.91 -36.37 9.48
CA LEU A 25 -22.34 -36.57 9.77
C LEU A 25 -22.63 -37.95 10.36
N ILE A 26 -22.00 -39.00 9.81
CA ILE A 26 -22.17 -40.39 10.27
C ILE A 26 -21.65 -40.53 11.71
N VAL A 27 -20.47 -39.99 12.00
CA VAL A 27 -19.89 -40.01 13.35
C VAL A 27 -20.77 -39.21 14.31
N LYS A 28 -21.26 -38.03 13.89
CA LYS A 28 -22.16 -37.20 14.70
C LYS A 28 -23.46 -37.91 15.06
N GLU A 29 -24.07 -38.64 14.12
CA GLU A 29 -25.27 -39.43 14.37
C GLU A 29 -24.98 -40.62 15.31
N HIS A 30 -23.84 -41.30 15.12
CA HIS A 30 -23.43 -42.38 16.01
C HIS A 30 -23.21 -41.91 17.46
N LEU A 31 -22.63 -40.72 17.66
CA LEU A 31 -22.42 -40.14 18.99
C LEU A 31 -23.73 -39.86 19.74
N GLN A 32 -24.86 -39.68 19.05
CA GLN A 32 -26.17 -39.52 19.69
C GLN A 32 -26.73 -40.84 20.24
N SER A 33 -26.25 -41.99 19.74
CA SER A 33 -26.77 -43.32 20.10
C SER A 33 -25.79 -44.21 20.85
N CYS A 34 -24.49 -43.90 20.80
CA CYS A 34 -23.43 -44.71 21.40
C CYS A 34 -22.79 -44.00 22.60
N SER A 35 -23.14 -44.44 23.81
CA SER A 35 -22.60 -43.86 25.06
C SER A 35 -21.10 -44.09 25.24
N ASP A 36 -20.55 -45.16 24.67
CA ASP A 36 -19.12 -45.48 24.84
C ASP A 36 -18.24 -44.57 23.99
N CYS A 37 -18.65 -44.29 22.75
CA CYS A 37 -17.98 -43.30 21.89
C CYS A 37 -18.14 -41.87 22.43
N GLN A 38 -19.23 -41.58 23.15
CA GLN A 38 -19.41 -40.29 23.80
C GLN A 38 -18.41 -40.10 24.96
N LYS A 39 -18.26 -41.12 25.82
CA LYS A 39 -17.28 -41.09 26.93
C LYS A 39 -15.85 -40.89 26.45
N THR A 40 -15.47 -41.52 25.33
CA THR A 40 -14.12 -41.36 24.77
C THR A 40 -13.90 -39.94 24.24
N ILE A 41 -14.90 -39.32 23.59
CA ILE A 41 -14.82 -37.91 23.20
C ILE A 41 -14.71 -36.99 24.42
N ASP A 42 -15.52 -37.21 25.46
CA ASP A 42 -15.48 -36.38 26.67
C ASP A 42 -14.09 -36.45 27.34
N LEU A 43 -13.46 -37.64 27.35
CA LEU A 43 -12.10 -37.82 27.83
C LEU A 43 -11.09 -37.05 26.97
N LEU A 44 -11.17 -37.15 25.65
CA LEU A 44 -10.28 -36.42 24.73
C LEU A 44 -10.44 -34.89 24.89
N GLN A 45 -11.67 -34.40 25.05
CA GLN A 45 -11.95 -32.99 25.31
C GLN A 45 -11.38 -32.53 26.65
N SER A 46 -11.53 -33.33 27.71
CA SER A 46 -10.93 -33.05 29.02
C SER A 46 -9.42 -32.92 28.91
N VAL A 47 -8.74 -33.88 28.26
CA VAL A 47 -7.28 -33.82 28.06
C VAL A 47 -6.88 -32.59 27.25
N SER A 48 -7.57 -32.31 26.13
CA SER A 48 -7.32 -31.13 25.30
C SER A 48 -7.46 -29.82 26.09
N SER A 49 -8.48 -29.71 26.94
CA SER A 49 -8.68 -28.54 27.79
C SER A 49 -7.56 -28.35 28.82
N GLN A 50 -7.10 -29.42 29.45
CA GLN A 50 -5.99 -29.38 30.41
C GLN A 50 -4.68 -28.96 29.75
N VAL A 51 -4.39 -29.49 28.55
CA VAL A 51 -3.22 -29.08 27.77
C VAL A 51 -3.29 -27.61 27.37
N LYS A 52 -4.45 -27.12 26.94
CA LYS A 52 -4.66 -25.69 26.62
C LYS A 52 -4.44 -24.79 27.83
N LEU A 53 -4.92 -25.18 29.01
CA LEU A 53 -4.71 -24.44 30.25
C LEU A 53 -3.23 -24.39 30.64
N ALA A 54 -2.51 -25.50 30.51
CA ALA A 54 -1.07 -25.55 30.75
C ALA A 54 -0.28 -24.69 29.75
N ASN A 55 -0.66 -24.69 28.48
CA ASN A 55 0.00 -23.88 27.45
C ASN A 55 -0.19 -22.37 27.67
N ASN A 56 -1.38 -21.95 28.09
CA ASN A 56 -1.68 -20.53 28.34
C ASN A 56 -0.80 -19.91 29.45
N GLN A 57 -0.32 -20.70 30.42
CA GLN A 57 0.61 -20.20 31.44
C GLN A 57 2.00 -19.85 30.87
N VAL A 58 2.43 -20.53 29.80
CA VAL A 58 3.73 -20.29 29.14
C VAL A 58 3.61 -19.17 28.11
N GLU A 59 2.43 -19.01 27.50
CA GLU A 59 2.22 -18.09 26.39
C GLU A 59 2.27 -16.61 26.79
N SER A 60 1.88 -16.24 28.01
CA SER A 60 1.93 -14.83 28.47
C SER A 60 3.36 -14.28 28.52
N PHE A 61 4.28 -15.04 29.12
CA PHE A 61 5.70 -14.69 29.21
C PHE A 61 6.38 -14.65 27.83
N THR A 62 5.99 -15.59 26.96
CA THR A 62 6.54 -15.71 25.61
C THR A 62 6.03 -14.60 24.68
N LYS A 63 4.74 -14.23 24.80
CA LYS A 63 4.14 -13.12 24.04
C LYS A 63 4.82 -11.81 24.33
N GLU A 64 5.06 -11.49 25.59
CA GLU A 64 5.71 -10.24 25.96
C GLU A 64 7.15 -10.19 25.46
N THR A 65 7.91 -11.28 25.62
CA THR A 65 9.28 -11.39 25.10
C THR A 65 9.35 -11.26 23.57
N VAL A 66 8.42 -11.92 22.86
CA VAL A 66 8.35 -11.85 21.39
C VAL A 66 7.90 -10.46 20.94
N TRP A 67 6.95 -9.83 21.64
CA TRP A 67 6.48 -8.48 21.35
C TRP A 67 7.58 -7.43 21.57
N THR A 68 8.35 -7.54 22.65
CA THR A 68 9.51 -6.69 22.91
C THR A 68 10.57 -6.87 21.81
N ARG A 69 10.84 -8.11 21.38
CA ARG A 69 11.77 -8.36 20.27
C ARG A 69 11.25 -7.80 18.94
N LEU A 70 9.97 -8.00 18.62
CA LEU A 70 9.36 -7.49 17.41
C LEU A 70 9.38 -5.97 17.37
N SER A 71 8.91 -5.30 18.42
CA SER A 71 8.90 -3.83 18.52
C SER A 71 10.29 -3.21 18.43
N HIS A 72 11.31 -3.83 19.02
CA HIS A 72 12.69 -3.37 18.85
C HIS A 72 13.32 -3.73 17.49
N SER A 73 12.85 -4.79 16.84
CA SER A 73 13.32 -5.20 15.51
C SER A 73 12.64 -4.44 14.36
N THR A 74 11.43 -3.94 14.57
CA THR A 74 10.75 -2.99 13.68
C THR A 74 11.30 -1.60 13.93
N SER A 75 12.55 -1.37 13.56
CA SER A 75 13.12 -0.01 13.53
C SER A 75 12.24 0.87 12.63
N PRO A 76 11.54 1.89 13.16
CA PRO A 76 10.87 2.87 12.33
C PRO A 76 11.97 3.74 11.74
N GLY A 77 12.23 3.64 10.44
CA GLY A 77 13.19 4.52 9.78
C GLY A 77 14.54 3.89 9.42
N ARG A 78 14.55 2.67 8.89
CA ARG A 78 15.34 2.53 7.65
C ARG A 78 14.48 3.14 6.55
N GLY A 79 14.57 4.46 6.40
CA GLY A 79 14.11 5.11 5.18
C GLY A 79 14.72 4.32 4.04
N LEU A 80 13.86 3.63 3.29
CA LEU A 80 14.29 2.97 2.07
C LEU A 80 14.76 4.11 1.18
N ASP A 81 16.07 4.25 1.11
CA ASP A 81 16.76 5.29 0.37
C ASP A 81 16.62 4.97 -1.12
N PHE A 82 15.39 5.11 -1.63
CA PHE A 82 15.01 4.79 -3.00
C PHE A 82 15.73 5.71 -4.00
N TRP A 83 16.26 6.84 -3.52
CA TRP A 83 16.96 7.84 -4.34
C TRP A 83 18.41 7.48 -4.68
N HIS A 84 19.04 6.59 -3.92
CA HIS A 84 20.41 6.12 -4.19
C HIS A 84 20.45 4.74 -4.85
N ARG A 85 19.30 4.12 -5.08
CA ARG A 85 19.23 2.84 -5.77
C ARG A 85 19.30 3.07 -7.27
N ALA A 86 20.52 3.04 -7.81
CA ALA A 86 20.76 3.05 -9.25
C ALA A 86 19.90 1.97 -9.91
N PHE A 87 18.87 2.40 -10.66
CA PHE A 87 18.07 1.50 -11.48
C PHE A 87 18.93 0.97 -12.60
N ILE A 88 19.43 -0.26 -12.45
CA ILE A 88 20.10 -0.99 -13.52
C ILE A 88 19.01 -1.49 -14.46
N ILE A 89 18.54 -0.61 -15.33
CA ILE A 89 17.61 -0.99 -16.41
C ILE A 89 18.42 -1.80 -17.42
N SER A 90 17.91 -2.96 -17.83
CA SER A 90 18.60 -3.81 -18.80
C SER A 90 18.76 -3.05 -20.13
N PRO A 91 19.93 -3.14 -20.79
CA PRO A 91 20.16 -2.47 -22.08
C PRO A 91 19.11 -2.83 -23.14
N THR A 92 18.53 -4.03 -23.05
CA THR A 92 17.48 -4.53 -23.95
C THR A 92 16.17 -3.73 -23.88
N LEU A 93 15.78 -3.26 -22.70
CA LEU A 93 14.55 -2.48 -22.53
C LEU A 93 14.68 -1.08 -23.14
N MET A 94 15.84 -0.44 -22.96
CA MET A 94 16.10 0.88 -23.53
C MET A 94 16.06 0.85 -25.05
N ILE A 95 16.68 -0.16 -25.67
CA ILE A 95 16.66 -0.33 -27.13
C ILE A 95 15.23 -0.52 -27.63
N SER A 96 14.43 -1.34 -26.95
CA SER A 96 13.04 -1.60 -27.34
C SER A 96 12.18 -0.33 -27.27
N LEU A 97 12.34 0.48 -26.21
CA LEU A 97 11.59 1.73 -26.05
C LEU A 97 11.98 2.77 -27.08
N SER A 98 13.27 2.93 -27.36
CA SER A 98 13.75 3.84 -28.40
C SER A 98 13.24 3.43 -29.78
N PHE A 99 13.26 2.13 -30.10
CA PHE A 99 12.78 1.65 -31.40
C PHE A 99 11.27 1.88 -31.57
N LEU A 100 10.48 1.66 -30.52
CA LEU A 100 9.05 1.92 -30.52
C LEU A 100 8.75 3.41 -30.71
N PHE A 101 9.48 4.29 -30.04
CA PHE A 101 9.33 5.74 -30.19
C PHE A 101 9.65 6.20 -31.63
N ILE A 102 10.76 5.71 -32.20
CA ILE A 102 11.16 6.02 -33.58
C ILE A 102 10.14 5.47 -34.58
N ALA A 103 9.60 4.26 -34.36
CA ALA A 103 8.60 3.66 -35.22
C ALA A 103 7.29 4.47 -35.22
N ILE A 104 6.85 4.97 -34.05
CA ILE A 104 5.65 5.80 -33.94
C ILE A 104 5.85 7.15 -34.65
N LEU A 105 6.97 7.83 -34.41
CA LEU A 105 7.27 9.10 -35.08
C LEU A 105 7.44 8.92 -36.60
N GLY A 106 8.11 7.84 -37.02
CA GLY A 106 8.27 7.50 -38.42
C GLY A 106 6.92 7.22 -39.09
N ALA A 107 6.06 6.44 -38.44
CA ALA A 107 4.73 6.15 -38.94
C ALA A 107 3.84 7.39 -39.00
N SER A 108 3.89 8.29 -38.01
CA SER A 108 3.09 9.52 -38.03
C SER A 108 3.50 10.45 -39.16
N LEU A 109 4.81 10.61 -39.40
CA LEU A 109 5.32 11.42 -40.50
C LEU A 109 5.02 10.79 -41.86
N PHE A 110 5.16 9.47 -41.97
CA PHE A 110 4.83 8.75 -43.20
C PHE A 110 3.34 8.87 -43.53
N PHE A 111 2.45 8.62 -42.56
CA PHE A 111 1.01 8.79 -42.78
C PHE A 111 0.63 10.22 -43.15
N SER A 112 1.29 11.23 -42.57
CA SER A 112 1.06 12.64 -42.92
C SER A 112 1.46 12.98 -44.37
N ILE A 113 2.47 12.32 -44.93
CA ILE A 113 2.92 12.58 -46.32
C ILE A 113 2.03 11.86 -47.34
N PHE A 114 1.55 10.66 -47.02
CA PHE A 114 0.75 9.85 -47.95
C PHE A 114 -0.76 10.15 -47.87
N ASN A 115 -1.25 10.77 -46.79
CA ASN A 115 -2.66 11.10 -46.60
C ASN A 115 -3.02 12.54 -47.03
N ASP A 116 -2.30 13.11 -48.01
CA ASP A 116 -2.55 14.45 -48.57
C ASP A 116 -3.77 14.46 -49.54
N SER A 117 -4.84 13.76 -49.15
CA SER A 117 -6.12 13.70 -49.87
C SER A 117 -7.32 13.96 -48.96
N SER A 118 -7.14 14.75 -47.90
CA SER A 118 -8.25 15.40 -47.21
C SER A 118 -7.88 16.85 -46.93
N SER A 119 -8.53 17.73 -47.69
CA SER A 119 -8.68 19.16 -47.40
C SER A 119 -8.67 19.44 -45.89
N PHE A 120 -7.64 20.16 -45.46
CA PHE A 120 -7.65 20.83 -44.17
C PHE A 120 -8.89 21.73 -44.10
N PRO A 121 -9.81 21.56 -43.13
CA PRO A 121 -10.67 22.66 -42.75
C PRO A 121 -9.81 23.59 -41.92
N PHE A 122 -9.07 24.47 -42.60
CA PHE A 122 -8.65 25.72 -41.99
C PHE A 122 -9.93 26.54 -41.79
N SER A 123 -10.60 26.30 -40.67
CA SER A 123 -11.66 27.16 -40.18
C SER A 123 -11.03 28.49 -39.80
N ASN A 124 -11.02 29.39 -40.78
CA ASN A 124 -11.01 30.83 -40.56
C ASN A 124 -12.30 31.19 -39.80
N ASN A 125 -12.26 31.07 -38.48
CA ASN A 125 -13.09 31.87 -37.60
C ASN A 125 -12.16 32.82 -36.85
N ALA A 126 -11.72 33.86 -37.57
CA ALA A 126 -11.41 35.12 -36.95
C ALA A 126 -12.76 35.77 -36.59
N ASP A 127 -13.14 35.67 -35.31
CA ASP A 127 -13.44 36.83 -34.46
C ASP A 127 -14.19 36.40 -33.20
N LEU A 128 -13.43 36.23 -32.12
CA LEU A 128 -13.70 36.78 -30.78
C LEU A 128 -12.47 36.49 -29.91
N SER A 129 -11.50 37.38 -30.04
CA SER A 129 -10.62 37.87 -28.97
C SER A 129 -10.53 37.01 -27.69
N PHE A 130 -9.48 36.19 -27.59
CA PHE A 130 -8.73 36.10 -26.35
C PHE A 130 -7.25 36.04 -26.68
N GLU A 131 -6.64 37.20 -26.52
CA GLU A 131 -5.21 37.47 -26.44
C GLU A 131 -4.62 36.62 -25.30
N SER A 132 -4.23 35.37 -25.60
CA SER A 132 -3.32 34.62 -24.72
C SER A 132 -1.89 34.91 -25.17
N GLU A 133 -1.54 36.20 -25.07
CA GLU A 133 -0.14 36.60 -24.99
C GLU A 133 0.45 36.01 -23.72
N LYS A 134 1.67 35.47 -23.86
CA LYS A 134 2.65 35.28 -22.79
C LYS A 134 2.18 34.44 -21.59
N TYR A 135 2.45 33.14 -21.71
CA TYR A 135 3.05 32.44 -20.58
C TYR A 135 4.57 32.33 -20.76
N PRO A 136 5.35 32.46 -19.68
CA PRO A 136 4.88 32.55 -18.30
C PRO A 136 4.43 33.97 -17.90
N LEU A 137 3.23 34.05 -17.33
CA LEU A 137 2.70 35.26 -16.70
C LEU A 137 3.43 35.42 -15.36
N GLU A 138 4.41 36.31 -15.31
CA GLU A 138 5.06 36.72 -14.06
C GLU A 138 4.04 37.51 -13.25
N ILE A 139 3.34 36.85 -12.32
CA ILE A 139 2.51 37.54 -11.33
C ILE A 139 3.47 38.07 -10.25
N PRO A 140 3.71 39.39 -10.13
CA PRO A 140 4.44 39.90 -8.98
C PRO A 140 3.65 39.56 -7.71
N VAL A 141 4.22 38.68 -6.89
CA VAL A 141 3.58 38.17 -5.68
C VAL A 141 3.76 39.19 -4.57
N ASP A 142 3.04 40.31 -4.66
CA ASP A 142 3.08 41.34 -3.62
C ASP A 142 2.22 40.94 -2.40
N ASN A 143 1.27 40.01 -2.59
CA ASN A 143 0.38 39.54 -1.53
C ASN A 143 -0.19 38.14 -1.84
N VAL A 144 -0.04 37.21 -0.88
CA VAL A 144 -0.47 35.81 -0.93
C VAL A 144 -1.98 35.66 -1.11
N GLU A 145 -2.77 36.62 -0.64
CA GLU A 145 -4.24 36.59 -0.72
C GLU A 145 -4.75 36.63 -2.17
N LYS A 146 -4.03 37.31 -3.07
CA LYS A 146 -4.38 37.35 -4.50
C LYS A 146 -4.14 36.02 -5.19
N VAL A 147 -3.12 35.28 -4.77
CA VAL A 147 -2.79 33.96 -5.31
C VAL A 147 -3.87 32.94 -4.94
N LEU A 148 -4.34 32.97 -3.68
CA LEU A 148 -5.41 32.11 -3.21
C LEU A 148 -6.75 32.40 -3.89
N ALA A 149 -7.06 33.68 -4.15
CA ALA A 149 -8.26 34.05 -4.90
C ALA A 149 -8.22 33.52 -6.34
N TYR A 150 -7.04 33.44 -6.96
CA TYR A 150 -6.87 32.92 -8.32
C TYR A 150 -7.11 31.41 -8.40
N PHE A 151 -6.60 30.64 -7.42
CA PHE A 151 -6.82 29.19 -7.34
C PHE A 151 -8.28 28.82 -7.09
N ASN A 152 -9.04 29.68 -6.42
CA ASN A 152 -10.45 29.41 -6.15
C ASN A 152 -11.35 29.57 -7.39
N ILE A 153 -10.82 30.21 -8.45
CA ILE A 153 -11.55 30.50 -9.70
C ILE A 153 -11.17 29.51 -10.81
N HIS A 154 -9.98 28.90 -10.75
CA HIS A 154 -9.47 28.02 -11.81
C HIS A 154 -9.17 26.62 -11.27
N ASP A 155 -9.91 25.63 -11.76
CA ASP A 155 -9.80 24.20 -11.40
C ASP A 155 -8.69 23.46 -12.20
N GLU A 156 -7.84 24.21 -12.92
CA GLU A 156 -6.80 23.66 -13.78
C GLU A 156 -5.46 23.50 -13.03
N PRO A 157 -4.69 22.43 -13.32
CA PRO A 157 -3.39 22.22 -12.71
C PRO A 157 -2.38 23.27 -13.19
N LEU A 158 -2.05 24.23 -12.32
CA LEU A 158 -1.09 25.30 -12.61
C LEU A 158 0.32 24.90 -12.19
N GLU A 159 1.28 24.93 -13.11
CA GLU A 159 2.71 24.81 -12.79
C GLU A 159 3.27 26.17 -12.34
N PHE A 160 3.78 26.24 -11.12
CA PHE A 160 4.35 27.46 -10.55
C PHE A 160 5.87 27.33 -10.36
N TYR A 161 6.62 28.30 -10.88
CA TYR A 161 8.07 28.41 -10.68
C TYR A 161 8.36 29.49 -9.63
N MET A 162 8.67 29.08 -8.40
CA MET A 162 9.07 29.99 -7.34
C MET A 162 10.58 30.26 -7.44
N GLN A 163 10.98 31.46 -7.83
CA GLN A 163 12.38 31.88 -7.68
C GLN A 163 12.63 32.25 -6.23
N LEU A 164 13.46 31.45 -5.55
CA LEU A 164 13.94 31.79 -4.21
C LEU A 164 14.81 33.05 -4.30
N PRO A 165 14.71 33.97 -3.32
CA PRO A 165 15.62 35.11 -3.24
C PRO A 165 17.07 34.62 -3.22
N GLY A 166 17.99 35.42 -3.77
CA GLY A 166 19.41 35.12 -3.78
C GLY A 166 19.94 34.86 -2.35
N PRO A 167 21.06 34.14 -2.21
CA PRO A 167 21.60 33.71 -0.91
C PRO A 167 21.96 34.85 0.07
N SER A 168 21.84 36.12 -0.35
CA SER A 168 22.16 37.30 0.44
C SER A 168 21.07 37.74 1.43
N ASP A 169 19.83 37.25 1.30
CA ASP A 169 18.68 37.80 2.04
C ASP A 169 18.10 36.85 3.11
N PHE A 170 18.76 35.71 3.35
CA PHE A 170 18.38 34.82 4.45
C PHE A 170 18.85 35.39 5.79
N VAL A 171 18.00 36.19 6.44
CA VAL A 171 18.18 36.51 7.85
C VAL A 171 17.68 35.32 8.67
N ILE A 172 18.62 34.55 9.21
CA ILE A 172 18.31 33.53 10.22
C ILE A 172 17.82 34.27 11.47
N GLN A 173 16.50 34.45 11.59
CA GLN A 173 15.89 34.99 12.80
C GLN A 173 15.80 33.88 13.85
N GLY A 174 16.82 33.81 14.71
CA GLY A 174 16.83 32.98 15.90
C GLY A 174 18.14 32.24 16.08
N GLU A 175 18.64 32.23 17.32
CA GLU A 175 19.75 31.36 17.68
C GLU A 175 19.26 29.90 17.71
N PRO A 176 19.96 28.96 17.06
CA PRO A 176 19.61 27.55 17.14
C PRO A 176 19.79 27.08 18.59
N LEU A 177 18.67 26.81 19.26
CA LEU A 177 18.68 26.30 20.63
C LEU A 177 18.85 24.78 20.59
N PHE A 178 20.07 24.32 20.87
CA PHE A 178 20.36 22.89 20.97
C PHE A 178 19.75 22.32 22.25
N LEU A 179 18.57 21.70 22.12
CA LEU A 179 17.94 20.97 23.22
C LEU A 179 18.55 19.57 23.34
N LYS A 180 18.89 19.18 24.57
CA LYS A 180 19.24 17.79 24.86
C LYS A 180 17.97 16.94 24.78
N LYS A 181 18.10 15.70 24.30
CA LYS A 181 16.97 14.75 24.16
C LYS A 181 16.20 14.53 25.47
N THR A 182 16.86 14.71 26.62
CA THR A 182 16.26 14.59 27.96
C THR A 182 15.31 15.74 28.30
N ASP A 183 15.49 16.89 27.67
CA ASP A 183 14.80 18.13 28.00
C ASP A 183 13.60 18.37 27.05
N TYR A 184 13.41 17.47 26.08
CA TYR A 184 12.27 17.47 25.17
C TYR A 184 11.04 16.90 25.87
N VAL A 185 10.29 17.77 26.56
CA VAL A 185 8.94 17.45 27.04
C VAL A 185 7.97 17.79 25.91
N ALA A 186 7.47 16.77 25.22
CA ALA A 186 6.39 16.96 24.26
C ALA A 186 5.13 17.37 25.04
N GLU A 187 4.80 18.65 25.04
CA GLU A 187 3.48 19.11 25.46
C GLU A 187 2.42 18.39 24.61
N ARG A 188 1.55 17.66 25.30
CA ARG A 188 0.36 17.01 24.74
C ARG A 188 -0.83 17.94 24.85
#